data_AF-A0A2V9DU71-F1
#
_entry.id   AF-A0A2V9DU71-F1
#
_cell.length_a   1.000
_cell.length_b   1.000
_cell.length_c   1.000
_cell.angle_alpha   90.00
_cell.angle_beta   90.00
_cell.angle_gamma   90.00
#
_symmetry.space_group_name_H-M   'P 1'
#
loop_
_entity.id
_entity.type
_entity.pdbx_description
1 polymer ?
#
loop_
_entity_poly.entity_id
_entity_poly.type
_entity_poly.pdbx_seq_one_letter_code
_entity_poly.pdbx_strand_id
1 'polypeptide(L)' 'MLAILPGLKGMLNYHPLFVHYPIAFWLGALLFEALAVLRSSEEWHRTAARLLYLGTLTAFAAVGTGLLAEEA' A
#
# COMPACT_ATOMS: atom_id res chain seq x y z
N MET A 1 -22.88 -7.50 -4.75
CA MET A 1 -21.49 -7.22 -4.34
C MET A 1 -20.84 -8.43 -3.62
N LEU A 2 -21.38 -8.90 -2.49
CA LEU A 2 -20.80 -10.04 -1.74
C LEU A 2 -20.84 -11.41 -2.46
N ALA A 3 -21.69 -11.60 -3.46
CA ALA A 3 -21.72 -12.82 -4.28
C ALA A 3 -20.54 -12.92 -5.28
N ILE A 4 -19.88 -11.79 -5.59
CA ILE A 4 -18.82 -11.68 -6.59
C ILE A 4 -17.43 -11.75 -5.91
N LEU A 5 -17.35 -11.37 -4.62
CA LEU A 5 -16.12 -11.38 -3.82
C LEU A 5 -16.30 -12.27 -2.58
N PRO A 6 -16.28 -13.60 -2.74
CA PRO A 6 -16.52 -14.54 -1.63
C PRO A 6 -15.48 -14.40 -0.50
N GLY A 7 -14.24 -14.01 -0.83
CA GLY A 7 -13.20 -13.72 0.17
C GLY A 7 -13.55 -12.58 1.12
N LEU A 8 -14.38 -11.62 0.66
CA LEU A 8 -14.84 -10.52 1.50
C LEU A 8 -15.84 -10.97 2.57
N LYS A 9 -16.59 -12.07 2.32
CA LYS A 9 -17.52 -12.66 3.30
C LYS A 9 -16.80 -13.44 4.40
N GLY A 10 -15.63 -14.01 4.10
CA GLY A 10 -14.85 -14.83 5.02
C GLY A 10 -13.80 -14.05 5.82
N MET A 11 -13.68 -12.75 5.60
CA MET A 11 -12.72 -11.92 6.31
C MET A 11 -13.12 -11.70 7.76
N LEU A 12 -12.18 -11.99 8.67
CA LEU A 12 -12.34 -11.78 10.10
C LEU A 12 -12.31 -10.29 10.48
N ASN A 13 -11.57 -9.48 9.73
CA ASN A 13 -11.47 -8.03 9.93
C ASN A 13 -11.05 -7.35 8.63
N TYR A 14 -11.08 -6.02 8.60
CA TYR A 14 -10.80 -5.22 7.41
C TYR A 14 -9.31 -4.95 7.16
N HIS A 15 -8.41 -5.30 8.09
CA HIS A 15 -6.98 -5.00 7.97
C HIS A 15 -6.33 -5.53 6.68
N PRO A 16 -6.61 -6.79 6.23
CA PRO A 16 -6.08 -7.31 4.98
C PRO A 16 -6.46 -6.50 3.73
N LEU A 17 -7.54 -5.72 3.75
CA LEU A 17 -7.87 -4.85 2.61
C LEU A 17 -6.87 -3.71 2.48
N PHE A 18 -6.40 -3.15 3.59
CA PHE A 18 -5.60 -1.94 3.58
C PHE A 18 -4.10 -2.19 3.63
N VAL A 19 -3.65 -3.29 4.24
CA VAL A 19 -2.21 -3.60 4.42
C VAL A 19 -1.43 -3.76 3.12
N HIS A 20 -2.09 -4.17 2.02
CA HIS A 20 -1.43 -4.40 0.74
C HIS A 20 -1.03 -3.11 0.02
N TYR A 21 -1.77 -2.02 0.21
CA TYR A 21 -1.47 -0.74 -0.44
C TYR A 21 -0.11 -0.16 -0.03
N PRO A 22 0.20 0.04 1.27
CA PRO A 22 1.50 0.57 1.67
C PRO A 22 2.65 -0.36 1.24
N ILE A 23 2.46 -1.68 1.28
CA ILE A 23 3.46 -2.65 0.81
C ILE A 23 3.73 -2.49 -0.69
N ALA A 24 2.67 -2.47 -1.51
CA ALA A 24 2.79 -2.34 -2.96
C ALA A 24 3.38 -0.99 -3.37
N PHE A 25 2.95 0.10 -2.73
CA PHE A 25 3.49 1.44 -3.00
C PHE A 25 4.94 1.58 -2.57
N TRP A 26 5.34 0.98 -1.44
CA TRP A 26 6.73 0.99 -1.00
C TRP A 26 7.64 0.20 -1.95
N LEU A 27 7.22 -1.02 -2.35
CA LEU A 27 7.97 -1.83 -3.33
C LEU A 27 8.03 -1.14 -4.69
N GLY A 28 6.93 -0.53 -5.12
CA GLY A 28 6.87 0.28 -6.34
C GLY A 28 7.82 1.47 -6.26
N ALA A 29 7.83 2.21 -5.15
CA ALA A 29 8.76 3.31 -4.95
C ALA A 29 10.22 2.84 -5.03
N LEU A 30 10.57 1.73 -4.36
CA LEU A 30 11.91 1.15 -4.42
C LEU A 30 12.32 0.82 -5.86
N LEU A 31 11.41 0.19 -6.63
CA LEU A 31 11.65 -0.12 -8.03
C LEU A 31 11.88 1.14 -8.87
N PHE A 32 11.04 2.14 -8.73
CA PHE A 32 11.16 3.40 -9.48
C PHE A 32 12.40 4.18 -9.09
N GLU A 33 12.79 4.17 -7.81
CA GLU A 33 14.01 4.81 -7.34
C GLU A 33 15.26 4.11 -7.89
N ALA A 34 15.28 2.77 -7.88
CA ALA A 34 16.36 2.00 -8.49
C ALA A 34 16.49 2.33 -9.99
N LEU A 35 15.37 2.43 -10.71
CA LEU A 35 15.37 2.87 -12.12
C LEU A 35 15.82 4.32 -12.30
N ALA A 36 15.50 5.21 -11.36
CA ALA A 36 15.93 6.60 -11.36
C ALA A 36 17.45 6.71 -11.25
N VAL A 37 18.06 5.95 -10.32
CA VAL A 37 19.51 5.89 -10.14
C VAL A 37 20.19 5.29 -11.39
N LEU A 38 19.68 4.17 -11.91
CA LEU A 38 20.25 3.51 -13.08
C LEU A 38 20.19 4.36 -14.36
N ARG A 39 19.22 5.28 -14.45
CA ARG A 39 19.03 6.14 -15.62
C ARG A 39 19.39 7.61 -15.38
N SER A 40 19.87 7.95 -14.18
CA SER A 40 20.10 9.33 -13.73
C SER A 40 18.92 10.26 -14.04
N SER A 41 17.70 9.79 -13.77
CA SER A 41 16.47 10.46 -14.23
C SER A 41 15.60 10.95 -13.09
N GLU A 42 15.48 12.27 -13.02
CA GLU A 42 14.69 12.98 -12.01
C GLU A 42 13.19 12.65 -12.07
N GLU A 43 12.63 12.34 -13.24
CA GLU A 43 11.20 11.99 -13.37
C GLU A 43 10.86 10.66 -12.68
N TRP A 44 11.78 9.69 -12.77
CA TRP A 44 11.61 8.40 -12.10
C TRP A 44 11.73 8.57 -10.58
N HIS A 45 12.66 9.42 -10.11
CA HIS A 45 12.77 9.79 -8.70
C HIS A 45 11.50 10.47 -8.19
N ARG A 46 10.98 11.47 -8.93
CA ARG A 46 9.68 12.12 -8.61
C ARG A 46 8.54 11.12 -8.49
N THR A 47 8.51 10.11 -9.36
CA THR A 47 7.49 9.06 -9.32
C THR A 47 7.66 8.17 -8.08
N ALA A 48 8.89 7.75 -7.77
CA ALA A 48 9.19 7.01 -6.55
C ALA A 48 8.76 7.77 -5.29
N ALA A 49 9.09 9.05 -5.19
CA ALA A 49 8.70 9.91 -4.07
C ALA A 49 7.16 10.02 -3.93
N ARG A 50 6.43 10.18 -5.04
CA ARG A 50 4.95 10.17 -5.03
C ARG A 50 4.40 8.85 -4.51
N LEU A 51 4.97 7.71 -4.94
CA LEU A 51 4.58 6.39 -4.44
C LEU A 51 4.86 6.26 -2.93
N LEU A 52 5.99 6.75 -2.42
CA LEU A 52 6.25 6.78 -0.97
C LEU A 52 5.23 7.62 -0.20
N TYR A 53 4.83 8.79 -0.72
CA TYR A 53 3.79 9.60 -0.08
C TYR A 53 2.43 8.88 -0.05
N LEU A 54 2.04 8.22 -1.15
CA LEU A 54 0.82 7.42 -1.19
C LEU A 54 0.89 6.20 -0.26
N GLY A 55 2.05 5.53 -0.21
CA GLY A 55 2.32 4.45 0.73
C GLY A 55 2.16 4.91 2.18
N THR A 56 2.75 6.06 2.53
CA THR A 56 2.61 6.66 3.87
C THR A 56 1.16 7.00 4.19
N LEU A 57 0.43 7.61 3.23
CA LEU A 57 -0.98 7.96 3.43
C LEU A 57 -1.84 6.71 3.68
N THR A 58 -1.64 5.65 2.90
CA THR A 58 -2.39 4.40 3.05
C THR A 58 -1.96 3.59 4.28
N ALA A 59 -0.74 3.77 4.77
CA ALA A 59 -0.27 3.18 6.01
C ALA A 59 -1.11 3.61 7.23
N PHE A 60 -1.59 4.87 7.27
CA PHE A 60 -2.50 5.30 8.33
C PHE A 60 -3.80 4.47 8.38
N ALA A 61 -4.37 4.14 7.22
CA ALA A 61 -5.55 3.29 7.14
C ALA A 61 -5.26 1.85 7.55
N ALA A 62 -4.10 1.30 7.15
CA ALA A 62 -3.67 -0.04 7.55
C ALA A 62 -3.43 -0.14 9.06
N VAL A 63 -2.80 0.86 9.68
CA VAL A 63 -2.61 0.95 11.13
C VAL A 63 -3.96 1.04 11.83
N GLY A 64 -4.84 1.97 11.42
CA GLY A 64 -6.15 2.15 12.05
C GLY A 64 -7.00 0.87 12.00
N THR A 65 -7.04 0.20 10.85
CA THR A 65 -7.77 -1.08 10.72
C THR A 65 -7.10 -2.25 11.43
N GLY A 66 -5.78 -2.19 11.63
CA GLY A 66 -5.03 -3.18 12.42
C GLY A 66 -5.32 -3.06 13.92
N LEU A 67 -5.32 -1.84 14.46
CA LEU A 67 -5.67 -1.59 15.85
C LEU A 67 -7.12 -1.97 16.15
N LEU A 68 -8.06 -1.61 15.26
CA LEU A 68 -9.45 -2.05 15.38
C LEU A 68 -9.62 -3.57 15.33
N ALA A 69 -8.72 -4.28 14.65
CA ALA A 69 -8.74 -5.74 14.59
C ALA A 69 -8.11 -6.40 15.84
N GLU A 70 -7.24 -5.70 16.56
CA GLU A 70 -6.67 -6.15 17.83
C GLU A 70 -7.68 -6.02 18.99
N GLU A 71 -8.51 -4.98 18.95
CA GLU A 71 -9.54 -4.70 19.96
C GLU A 71 -10.82 -5.56 19.81
N ALA A 72 -10.97 -6.28 18.70
CA ALA A 72 -12.17 -7.05 18.33
C ALA A 72 -12.06 -8.55 18.68
#